data_AF-A0A3M1R070-F1
#
_entry.id   AF-A0A3M1R070-F1
#
_cell.length_a   1.000
_cell.length_b   1.000
_cell.length_c   1.000
_cell.angle_alpha   90.00
_cell.angle_beta   90.00
_cell.angle_gamma   90.00
#
_symmetry.space_group_name_H-M   'P 1'
#
loop_
_entity.id
_entity.type
_entity.pdbx_description
1 polymer ?
#
loop_
_entity_poly.entity_id
_entity_poly.type
_entity_poly.pdbx_seq_one_letter_code
_entity_poly.pdbx_strand_id
1 'polypeptide(L)'
;GELRGWTLEQRYRTHAPAYFGRFLRRVEVVEIGALAEDLRDRLGAVELEDLLLADLILVGRLPERARAEQEEVWVVIEVSATVDPEDVERAARRAGHLRQAGYPAMAVAAGRRVSAEAQEAGVQAAVALMIDGRVERWEPALEQAFYRP
;
A
#
# COMPACT_ATOMS: atom_id res chain seq x y z
N GLY A 1 1.54 -11.11 -23.29
CA GLY A 1 1.53 -9.91 -22.44
C GLY A 1 1.06 -10.26 -21.04
N GLU A 2 -0.16 -10.77 -20.92
CA GLU A 2 -0.88 -11.01 -19.65
C GLU A 2 -0.29 -12.09 -18.75
N LEU A 3 0.11 -13.26 -19.27
CA LEU A 3 0.72 -14.33 -18.45
C LEU A 3 1.95 -13.86 -17.65
N ARG A 4 2.72 -12.91 -18.22
CA ARG A 4 3.88 -12.30 -17.54
C ARG A 4 3.47 -11.27 -16.49
N GLY A 5 2.33 -10.60 -16.66
CA GLY A 5 1.74 -9.68 -15.68
C GLY A 5 1.19 -10.45 -14.48
N TRP A 6 0.35 -11.46 -14.73
CA TRP A 6 -0.24 -12.31 -13.68
C TRP A 6 0.83 -13.03 -12.84
N THR A 7 1.91 -13.51 -13.46
CA THR A 7 3.04 -14.12 -12.73
C THR A 7 3.76 -13.09 -11.85
N LEU A 8 3.83 -11.83 -12.29
CA LEU A 8 4.47 -10.76 -11.52
C LEU A 8 3.62 -10.38 -10.31
N GLU A 9 2.33 -10.16 -10.52
CA GLU A 9 1.36 -9.89 -9.45
C GLU A 9 1.40 -11.01 -8.40
N GLN A 10 1.40 -12.27 -8.83
CA GLN A 10 1.48 -13.38 -7.88
C GLN A 10 2.81 -13.48 -7.15
N ARG A 11 3.92 -13.15 -7.82
CA ARG A 11 5.23 -13.09 -7.15
C ARG A 11 5.22 -12.00 -6.08
N TYR A 12 4.69 -10.82 -6.36
CA TYR A 12 4.59 -9.74 -5.38
C TYR A 12 3.66 -10.12 -4.22
N ARG A 13 2.47 -10.68 -4.48
CA ARG A 13 1.58 -11.17 -3.41
C ARG A 13 2.25 -12.18 -2.49
N THR A 14 2.97 -13.15 -3.07
CA THR A 14 3.64 -14.21 -2.29
C THR A 14 4.81 -13.66 -1.46
N HIS A 15 5.55 -12.67 -1.97
CA HIS A 15 6.79 -12.19 -1.33
C HIS A 15 6.61 -10.89 -0.55
N ALA A 16 5.50 -10.19 -0.70
CA ALA A 16 5.25 -8.92 -0.01
C ALA A 16 5.44 -9.04 1.51
N PRO A 17 4.94 -10.08 2.22
CA PRO A 17 5.25 -10.25 3.64
C PRO A 17 6.75 -10.34 3.95
N ALA A 18 7.55 -10.97 3.08
CA ALA A 18 9.00 -11.06 3.26
C ALA A 18 9.70 -9.71 3.02
N TYR A 19 9.23 -8.91 2.07
CA TYR A 19 9.77 -7.57 1.84
C TYR A 19 9.44 -6.61 2.98
N PHE A 20 8.17 -6.56 3.40
CA PHE A 20 7.73 -5.68 4.48
C PHE A 20 8.14 -6.19 5.86
N GLY A 21 8.42 -7.48 6.03
CA GLY A 21 8.96 -8.06 7.27
C GLY A 21 10.30 -7.46 7.72
N ARG A 22 10.99 -6.73 6.83
CA ARG A 22 12.20 -5.95 7.15
C ARG A 22 11.89 -4.66 7.92
N PHE A 23 10.68 -4.13 7.76
CA PHE A 23 10.22 -2.87 8.33
C PHE A 23 9.15 -3.08 9.40
N LEU A 24 8.36 -4.14 9.27
CA LEU A 24 7.19 -4.46 10.08
C LEU A 24 7.33 -5.85 10.72
N ARG A 25 6.74 -6.01 11.90
CA ARG A 25 6.58 -7.28 12.60
C ARG A 25 5.16 -7.80 12.39
N ARG A 26 4.96 -9.12 12.47
CA ARG A 26 3.63 -9.76 12.35
C ARG A 26 2.86 -9.27 11.12
N VAL A 27 3.52 -9.31 9.96
CA VAL A 27 2.91 -8.91 8.70
C VAL A 27 1.91 -9.98 8.26
N GLU A 28 0.68 -9.56 8.01
CA GLU A 28 -0.42 -10.42 7.58
C GLU A 28 -1.07 -9.83 6.32
N VAL A 29 -1.47 -10.71 5.40
CA VAL A 29 -2.24 -10.33 4.22
C VAL A 29 -3.71 -10.20 4.64
N VAL A 30 -4.34 -9.09 4.26
CA VAL A 30 -5.75 -8.83 4.54
C VAL A 30 -6.62 -9.35 3.40
N GLU A 31 -7.75 -9.98 3.74
CA GLU A 31 -8.79 -10.32 2.78
C GLU A 31 -9.64 -9.06 2.50
N ILE A 32 -9.51 -8.53 1.29
CA ILE A 32 -10.04 -7.20 0.93
C ILE A 32 -11.57 -7.22 0.89
N GLY A 33 -12.19 -8.35 0.49
CA GLY A 33 -13.65 -8.50 0.50
C GLY A 33 -14.23 -8.33 1.89
N ALA A 34 -13.74 -9.08 2.86
CA ALA A 34 -14.13 -9.00 4.27
C ALA A 34 -13.86 -7.61 4.85
N LEU A 35 -12.70 -7.00 4.54
CA LEU A 35 -12.42 -5.63 4.95
C LEU A 35 -13.46 -4.66 4.38
N ALA A 36 -13.80 -4.76 3.09
CA ALA A 36 -14.80 -3.88 2.47
C ALA A 36 -16.18 -4.05 3.12
N GLU A 37 -16.58 -5.27 3.47
CA GLU A 37 -17.81 -5.51 4.23
C GLU A 37 -17.80 -4.81 5.59
N ASP A 38 -16.69 -4.90 6.33
CA ASP A 38 -16.53 -4.25 7.64
C ASP A 38 -16.52 -2.72 7.55
N LEU A 39 -16.22 -2.15 6.37
CA LEU A 39 -16.14 -0.71 6.14
C LEU A 39 -17.40 -0.09 5.54
N ARG A 40 -18.47 -0.88 5.28
CA ARG A 40 -19.72 -0.41 4.66
C ARG A 40 -20.37 0.78 5.36
N ASP A 41 -20.25 0.85 6.69
CA ASP A 41 -20.83 1.95 7.49
C ASP A 41 -19.91 3.18 7.60
N ARG A 42 -18.68 3.11 7.05
CA ARG A 42 -17.63 4.12 7.21
C ARG A 42 -17.20 4.75 5.89
N LEU A 43 -17.43 4.07 4.77
CA LEU A 43 -17.09 4.49 3.42
C LEU A 43 -18.33 4.43 2.51
N GLY A 44 -18.39 5.31 1.51
CA GLY A 44 -19.40 5.24 0.48
C GLY A 44 -19.15 4.10 -0.50
N ALA A 45 -20.16 3.80 -1.33
CA ALA A 45 -20.09 2.71 -2.30
C ALA A 45 -18.92 2.85 -3.29
N VAL A 46 -18.63 4.08 -3.74
CA VAL A 46 -17.54 4.34 -4.69
C VAL A 46 -16.17 4.10 -4.04
N GLU A 47 -15.96 4.53 -2.79
CA GLU A 47 -14.71 4.27 -2.08
C GLU A 47 -14.50 2.77 -1.81
N LEU A 48 -15.58 2.03 -1.49
CA LEU A 48 -15.53 0.58 -1.30
C LEU A 48 -15.22 -0.16 -2.60
N GLU A 49 -15.89 0.20 -3.70
CA GLU A 49 -15.61 -0.37 -5.02
C GLU A 49 -14.17 -0.12 -5.45
N ASP A 50 -13.63 1.08 -5.21
CA ASP A 50 -12.24 1.38 -5.51
C ASP A 50 -11.27 0.62 -4.59
N LEU A 51 -11.60 0.46 -3.30
CA LEU A 51 -10.77 -0.31 -2.34
C LEU A 51 -10.69 -1.80 -2.72
N LEU A 52 -11.81 -2.39 -3.16
CA LEU A 52 -11.89 -3.79 -3.64
C LEU A 52 -10.95 -4.08 -4.82
N LEU A 53 -10.55 -3.05 -5.56
CA LEU A 53 -9.64 -3.14 -6.70
C LEU A 53 -8.16 -3.03 -6.33
N ALA A 54 -7.81 -2.86 -5.05
CA ALA A 54 -6.42 -2.88 -4.61
C ALA A 54 -5.78 -4.24 -4.88
N ASP A 55 -4.52 -4.26 -5.33
CA ASP A 55 -3.85 -5.53 -5.63
C ASP A 55 -3.52 -6.34 -4.37
N LEU A 56 -3.16 -5.63 -3.29
CA LEU A 56 -2.83 -6.22 -2.00
C LEU A 56 -2.98 -5.21 -0.87
N ILE A 57 -3.52 -5.67 0.26
CA ILE A 57 -3.51 -4.94 1.53
C ILE A 57 -2.82 -5.81 2.57
N LEU A 58 -1.89 -5.20 3.31
CA LEU A 58 -1.24 -5.82 4.45
C LEU A 58 -1.55 -5.04 5.72
N VAL A 59 -1.51 -5.75 6.83
CA VAL A 59 -1.41 -5.15 8.16
C VAL A 59 -0.13 -5.64 8.81
N GLY A 60 0.53 -4.77 9.57
CA GLY A 60 1.72 -5.14 10.31
C GLY A 60 1.99 -4.18 11.44
N ARG A 61 2.92 -4.58 12.32
CA ARG A 61 3.30 -3.78 13.48
C ARG A 61 4.63 -3.08 13.30
N LEU A 62 4.68 -1.80 13.64
CA LEU A 62 5.93 -1.08 13.77
C LEU A 62 6.82 -1.70 14.86
N PRO A 63 8.15 -1.67 14.71
CA PRO A 63 9.06 -2.05 15.78
C PRO A 63 8.84 -1.15 17.00
N GLU A 64 8.91 -1.71 18.21
CA GLU A 64 8.66 -1.04 19.52
C GLU A 64 9.32 0.34 19.72
N ARG A 65 10.39 0.62 18.97
CA ARG A 65 11.16 1.87 19.05
C ARG A 65 10.65 2.99 18.15
N ALA A 66 9.64 2.73 17.31
CA ALA A 66 9.26 3.62 16.21
C ALA A 66 8.14 4.62 16.57
N ARG A 67 7.19 4.28 17.45
CA ARG A 67 6.13 5.19 17.96
C ARG A 67 5.41 4.51 19.13
N ALA A 68 5.34 5.17 20.29
CA ALA A 68 4.88 4.57 21.54
C ALA A 68 3.35 4.36 21.65
N GLU A 69 2.55 4.86 20.70
CA GLU A 69 1.08 4.89 20.82
C GLU A 69 0.33 4.19 19.67
N GLN A 70 0.97 4.00 18.51
CA GLN A 70 0.34 3.30 17.37
C GLN A 70 1.30 2.25 16.85
N GLU A 71 1.05 1.01 17.28
CA GLU A 71 1.87 -0.13 16.90
C GLU A 71 1.52 -0.67 15.53
N GLU A 72 0.34 -0.40 14.98
CA GLU A 72 -0.15 -1.03 13.75
C GLU A 72 -0.16 -0.04 12.58
N VAL A 73 0.19 -0.52 11.40
CA VAL A 73 0.09 0.21 10.13
C VAL A 73 -0.47 -0.70 9.05
N TRP A 74 -1.34 -0.12 8.24
CA TRP A 74 -1.94 -0.74 7.06
C TRP A 74 -1.15 -0.31 5.83
N VAL A 75 -0.91 -1.24 4.90
CA VAL A 75 -0.13 -0.98 3.70
C VAL A 75 -0.98 -1.36 2.49
N VAL A 76 -1.38 -0.37 1.70
CA VAL A 76 -2.12 -0.58 0.45
C VAL A 76 -1.13 -0.57 -0.70
N ILE A 77 -1.14 -1.61 -1.53
CA ILE A 77 -0.12 -1.87 -2.53
C ILE A 77 -0.77 -2.03 -3.90
N GLU A 78 -0.28 -1.25 -4.87
CA GLU A 78 -0.54 -1.43 -6.30
C GLU A 78 0.67 -2.08 -6.97
N VAL A 79 0.46 -3.03 -7.87
CA VAL A 79 1.51 -3.80 -8.52
C VAL A 79 1.43 -3.64 -10.03
N SER A 80 2.53 -3.22 -10.64
CA SER A 80 2.64 -3.14 -12.10
C SER A 80 4.00 -3.62 -12.60
N ALA A 81 4.07 -3.93 -13.91
CA ALA A 81 5.33 -4.32 -14.53
C ALA A 81 6.36 -3.17 -14.57
N THR A 82 5.85 -1.97 -14.81
CA THR A 82 6.56 -0.69 -14.80
C THR A 82 5.63 0.29 -14.09
N VAL A 83 6.05 0.77 -12.92
CA VAL A 83 5.28 1.73 -12.14
C VAL A 83 5.20 3.06 -12.87
N ASP A 84 3.98 3.52 -13.12
CA ASP A 84 3.66 4.81 -13.74
C ASP A 84 2.92 5.74 -12.75
N PRO A 85 2.61 7.00 -13.13
CA PRO A 85 1.88 7.91 -12.23
C PRO A 85 0.49 7.43 -11.83
N GLU A 86 -0.20 6.66 -12.67
CA GLU A 86 -1.54 6.14 -12.37
C GLU A 86 -1.47 5.08 -11.26
N ASP A 87 -0.46 4.21 -11.29
CA ASP A 87 -0.18 3.28 -10.19
C ASP A 87 -0.01 4.00 -8.85
N VAL A 88 0.73 5.10 -8.84
CA VAL A 88 0.97 5.93 -7.65
C VAL A 88 -0.33 6.57 -7.16
N GLU A 89 -1.13 7.13 -8.08
CA GLU A 89 -2.41 7.75 -7.74
C GLU A 89 -3.39 6.74 -7.14
N ARG A 90 -3.49 5.54 -7.75
CA ARG A 90 -4.33 4.45 -7.23
C ARG A 90 -3.93 4.05 -5.82
N ALA A 91 -2.63 3.85 -5.57
CA ALA A 91 -2.12 3.52 -4.24
C ALA A 91 -2.44 4.62 -3.21
N ALA A 92 -2.18 5.88 -3.56
CA ALA A 92 -2.42 7.03 -2.68
C ALA A 92 -3.90 7.19 -2.32
N ARG A 93 -4.77 7.10 -3.33
CA ARG A 93 -6.22 7.24 -3.19
C ARG A 93 -6.81 6.13 -2.32
N ARG A 94 -6.46 4.86 -2.57
CA ARG A 94 -6.98 3.72 -1.81
C ARG A 94 -6.49 3.67 -0.37
N ALA A 95 -5.22 4.02 -0.13
CA ALA A 95 -4.76 4.26 1.25
C ALA A 95 -5.49 5.44 1.90
N GLY A 96 -5.90 6.43 1.13
CA GLY A 96 -6.76 7.53 1.56
C GLY A 96 -8.12 7.06 2.08
N HIS A 97 -8.77 6.14 1.40
CA HIS A 97 -10.04 5.54 1.85
C HIS A 97 -9.88 4.87 3.21
N LEU A 98 -8.81 4.09 3.42
CA LEU A 98 -8.54 3.47 4.72
C LEU A 98 -8.28 4.52 5.82
N ARG A 99 -7.55 5.60 5.52
CA ARG A 99 -7.34 6.71 6.46
C ARG A 99 -8.64 7.44 6.80
N GLN A 100 -9.51 7.69 5.83
CA GLN A 100 -10.86 8.23 6.05
C GLN A 100 -11.67 7.31 6.97
N ALA A 101 -11.54 6.00 6.77
CA ALA A 101 -12.08 5.00 7.68
C ALA A 101 -11.24 4.82 8.96
N GLY A 102 -10.36 5.75 9.34
CA GLY A 102 -9.66 5.76 10.63
C GLY A 102 -8.55 4.73 10.81
N TYR A 103 -8.11 4.05 9.76
CA TYR A 103 -6.97 3.13 9.81
C TYR A 103 -5.68 3.89 9.44
N PRO A 104 -4.58 3.72 10.18
CA PRO A 104 -3.30 4.32 9.82
C PRO A 104 -2.73 3.59 8.60
N ALA A 105 -2.99 4.11 7.40
CA ALA A 105 -2.67 3.44 6.15
C ALA A 105 -1.65 4.20 5.30
N MET A 106 -0.57 3.53 4.89
CA MET A 106 0.39 4.02 3.91
C MET A 106 0.13 3.43 2.51
N ALA A 107 0.58 4.14 1.49
CA ALA A 107 0.48 3.74 0.09
C ALA A 107 1.83 3.25 -0.45
N VAL A 108 1.80 2.19 -1.25
CA VAL A 108 2.96 1.65 -1.95
C VAL A 108 2.61 1.35 -3.41
N ALA A 109 3.46 1.77 -4.35
CA ALA A 109 3.43 1.27 -5.72
C ALA A 109 4.65 0.37 -5.97
N ALA A 110 4.41 -0.81 -6.53
CA ALA A 110 5.38 -1.89 -6.59
C ALA A 110 5.57 -2.41 -8.03
N GLY A 111 6.81 -2.67 -8.43
CA GLY A 111 7.07 -3.18 -9.76
C GLY A 111 8.55 -3.45 -10.04
N ARG A 112 8.87 -3.89 -11.26
CA ARG A 112 10.28 -4.17 -11.63
C ARG A 112 11.01 -2.93 -12.12
N ARG A 113 10.27 -1.93 -12.57
CA ARG A 113 10.76 -0.65 -13.09
C ARG A 113 9.82 0.45 -12.63
N VAL A 114 10.29 1.68 -12.74
CA VAL A 114 9.50 2.88 -12.44
C VAL A 114 9.84 3.94 -13.49
N SER A 115 8.84 4.71 -13.92
CA SER A 115 9.06 5.87 -14.78
C SER A 115 9.57 7.07 -13.97
N ALA A 116 10.17 8.07 -14.62
CA ALA A 116 10.64 9.28 -13.93
C ALA A 116 9.46 10.07 -13.34
N GLU A 117 8.36 10.15 -14.09
CA GLU A 117 7.11 10.79 -13.69
C GLU A 117 6.50 10.09 -12.47
N ALA A 118 6.58 8.77 -12.39
CA ALA A 118 6.12 8.01 -11.23
C ALA A 118 7.00 8.24 -9.99
N GLN A 119 8.31 8.45 -10.17
CA GLN A 119 9.19 8.85 -9.07
C GLN A 119 8.78 10.22 -8.50
N GLU A 120 8.53 11.19 -9.38
CA GLU A 120 8.06 12.53 -8.99
C GLU A 120 6.68 12.47 -8.32
N ALA A 121 5.73 11.73 -8.90
CA ALA A 121 4.41 11.53 -8.33
C ALA A 121 4.49 10.88 -6.94
N GLY A 122 5.36 9.87 -6.76
CA GLY A 122 5.57 9.21 -5.47
C GLY A 122 6.10 10.15 -4.40
N VAL A 123 6.95 11.11 -4.78
CA VAL A 123 7.40 12.17 -3.86
C VAL A 123 6.24 13.07 -3.46
N GLN A 124 5.44 13.54 -4.44
CA GLN A 124 4.35 14.49 -4.22
C GLN A 124 3.20 13.90 -3.39
N ALA A 125 2.86 12.63 -3.65
CA ALA A 125 1.74 11.94 -3.00
C ALA A 125 2.14 11.16 -1.73
N ALA A 126 3.41 11.24 -1.31
CA ALA A 126 3.97 10.47 -0.20
C ALA A 126 3.70 8.95 -0.34
N VAL A 127 3.97 8.41 -1.53
CA VAL A 127 3.84 6.98 -1.84
C VAL A 127 5.22 6.35 -1.83
N ALA A 128 5.36 5.22 -1.13
CA ALA A 128 6.60 4.45 -1.16
C ALA A 128 6.69 3.64 -2.47
N LEU A 129 7.90 3.51 -3.01
CA LEU A 129 8.14 2.78 -4.26
C LEU A 129 8.87 1.48 -3.94
N MET A 130 8.26 0.33 -4.26
CA MET A 130 8.88 -0.98 -4.11
C MET A 130 9.38 -1.51 -5.46
N ILE A 131 10.61 -1.18 -5.80
CA ILE A 131 11.21 -1.55 -7.09
C ILE A 131 12.23 -2.68 -6.92
N ASP A 132 11.97 -3.81 -7.56
CA ASP A 132 12.82 -5.01 -7.53
C ASP A 132 13.24 -5.43 -6.09
N GLY A 133 12.28 -5.38 -5.15
CA GLY A 133 12.48 -5.77 -3.75
C GLY A 133 13.20 -4.73 -2.88
N ARG A 134 13.52 -3.54 -3.42
CA ARG A 134 13.98 -2.38 -2.66
C ARG A 134 12.81 -1.44 -2.42
N VAL A 135 12.72 -0.91 -1.20
CA VAL A 135 11.70 0.08 -0.85
C VAL A 135 12.39 1.43 -0.72
N GLU A 136 11.88 2.40 -1.46
CA GLU A 136 12.27 3.80 -1.38
C GLU A 136 11.12 4.59 -0.76
N ARG A 137 11.46 5.72 -0.12
CA ARG A 137 10.47 6.67 0.45
C ARG A 137 9.55 6.04 1.50
N TRP A 138 10.06 5.07 2.27
CA TRP A 138 9.33 4.40 3.33
C TRP A 138 8.89 5.39 4.42
N GLU A 139 9.81 6.21 4.94
CA GLU A 139 9.55 7.09 6.07
C GLU A 139 8.48 8.16 5.76
N PRO A 140 8.53 8.90 4.63
CA PRO A 140 7.49 9.87 4.30
C PRO A 140 6.11 9.21 4.12
N ALA A 141 6.05 8.04 3.49
CA ALA A 141 4.80 7.31 3.31
C ALA A 141 4.24 6.79 4.64
N LEU A 142 5.13 6.36 5.54
CA LEU A 142 4.76 5.97 6.89
C LEU A 142 4.28 7.16 7.71
N GLU A 143 4.94 8.32 7.63
CA GLU A 143 4.50 9.54 8.31
C GLU A 143 3.09 9.94 7.86
N GLN A 144 2.83 9.88 6.56
CA GLN A 144 1.52 10.15 5.97
C GLN A 144 0.43 9.22 6.50
N ALA A 145 0.75 7.95 6.82
CA ALA A 145 -0.22 6.99 7.35
C ALA A 145 -0.86 7.45 8.67
N PHE A 146 -0.11 8.20 9.47
CA PHE A 146 -0.53 8.67 10.78
C PHE A 146 -0.91 10.15 10.78
N TYR A 147 -0.81 10.83 9.64
CA TYR A 147 -1.21 12.21 9.52
C TYR A 147 -2.74 12.30 9.61
N ARG A 148 -3.23 13.06 10.58
CA ARG A 148 -4.63 13.45 10.70
C ARG A 148 -4.72 14.93 10.30
N PRO A 149 -5.47 15.29 9.24
CA PRO A 149 -5.73 16.69 8.91
C PRO A 149 -6.50 17.41 10.01
#